data_AF-A0A936CHL4-F1
#
_entry.id   AF-A0A936CHL4-F1
#
_cell.length_a   1.000
_cell.length_b   1.000
_cell.length_c   1.000
_cell.angle_alpha   90.00
_cell.angle_beta   90.00
_cell.angle_gamma   90.00
#
_symmetry.space_group_name_H-M   'P 1'
#
loop_
_entity.id
_entity.type
_entity.pdbx_description
1 polymer ?
#
loop_
_entity_poly.entity_id
_entity_poly.type
_entity_poly.pdbx_seq_one_letter_code
_entity_poly.pdbx_strand_id
1 'polypeptide(L)'
;MADSISNSNRYSFREIHVIQLFTAIILLILAVLFKGTGDDGDSLLHYLYAKWAYTDPSLFFNHWAKPLFVLAATPWSQFGFVGIKIFNIVNILLAQYFIYRVCLAWDYKFPWLASLFLILCPMLIYFGLSGLTEPFFACLFSLGLFLFQKEKFLSATILISFLPFARSEGLIIIILCAAYLLWIKKYSFLPWLLTGHVIYGFAGMRFYNNDFLWPFNKIPYPINKAFYGKGELFHFVYNMPYVTGIILSALLLVGCFFLFRDVKKLLQSRNNSRLSLEVFLIYGSF
;
A
#
# COMPACT_ATOMS: atom_id res chain seq x y z
N MET A 1 30.47 8.21 19.33
CA MET A 1 29.12 7.63 19.18
C MET A 1 28.25 8.44 18.21
N ALA A 2 28.29 9.79 18.23
CA ALA A 2 27.63 10.62 17.21
C ALA A 2 28.22 10.44 15.80
N ASP A 3 29.55 10.36 15.67
CA ASP A 3 30.21 10.18 14.36
C ASP A 3 29.92 8.82 13.70
N SER A 4 29.80 7.74 14.49
CA SER A 4 29.46 6.40 14.00
C SER A 4 28.01 6.31 13.48
N ILE A 5 27.08 7.03 14.11
CA ILE A 5 25.67 7.12 13.67
C ILE A 5 25.57 7.99 12.40
N SER A 6 26.37 9.06 12.30
CA SER A 6 26.40 9.89 11.10
C SER A 6 26.93 9.13 9.88
N ASN A 7 27.95 8.28 10.08
CA ASN A 7 28.51 7.45 9.03
C ASN A 7 27.56 6.31 8.64
N SER A 8 26.92 5.62 9.60
CA SER A 8 25.94 4.56 9.28
C SER A 8 24.75 5.09 8.46
N ASN A 9 24.30 6.32 8.74
CA ASN A 9 23.23 6.96 7.97
C ASN A 9 23.68 7.31 6.55
N ARG A 10 24.93 7.74 6.35
CA ARG A 10 25.49 8.01 5.01
C ARG A 10 25.65 6.73 4.17
N TYR A 11 26.17 5.66 4.77
CA TYR A 11 26.28 4.36 4.10
C TYR A 11 24.90 3.85 3.70
N SER A 12 23.96 3.87 4.63
CA SER A 12 22.58 3.46 4.37
C SER A 12 21.88 4.27 3.29
N PHE A 13 22.21 5.55 3.16
CA PHE A 13 21.68 6.41 2.10
C PHE A 13 22.21 6.02 0.71
N ARG A 14 23.50 5.72 0.60
CA ARG A 14 24.07 5.23 -0.67
C ARG A 14 23.50 3.87 -1.05
N GLU A 15 23.36 2.96 -0.08
CA GLU A 15 22.85 1.61 -0.31
C GLU A 15 21.42 1.61 -0.86
N ILE A 16 20.52 2.41 -0.27
CA ILE A 16 19.13 2.48 -0.77
C ILE A 16 19.08 3.00 -2.22
N HIS A 17 19.88 4.00 -2.57
CA HIS A 17 19.86 4.55 -3.93
C HIS A 17 20.42 3.57 -4.97
N VAL A 18 21.45 2.79 -4.61
CA VAL A 18 21.94 1.71 -5.48
C VAL A 18 20.84 0.65 -5.69
N ILE A 19 20.16 0.25 -4.61
CA ILE A 19 19.07 -0.72 -4.65
C ILE A 19 17.90 -0.21 -5.51
N GLN A 20 17.49 1.05 -5.34
CA GLN A 20 16.43 1.67 -6.13
C GLN A 20 16.81 1.81 -7.59
N LEU A 21 18.03 2.23 -7.90
CA LEU A 21 18.51 2.35 -9.27
C LEU A 21 18.52 0.98 -9.96
N PHE A 22 19.02 -0.05 -9.28
CA PHE A 22 19.01 -1.42 -9.78
C PHE A 22 17.57 -1.91 -10.04
N THR A 23 16.65 -1.68 -9.09
CA THR A 23 15.23 -2.02 -9.24
C THR A 23 14.62 -1.30 -10.44
N ALA A 24 14.84 0.01 -10.55
CA ALA A 24 14.31 0.83 -11.62
C ALA A 24 14.79 0.35 -12.98
N ILE A 25 16.10 0.12 -13.14
CA ILE A 25 16.68 -0.34 -14.41
C ILE A 25 16.06 -1.69 -14.82
N ILE A 26 16.04 -2.67 -13.93
CA ILE A 26 15.48 -4.00 -14.25
C ILE A 26 14.01 -3.90 -14.62
N LEU A 27 13.20 -3.24 -13.79
CA LEU A 27 11.77 -3.17 -14.03
C LEU A 27 11.43 -2.35 -15.28
N LEU A 28 12.16 -1.27 -15.57
CA LEU A 28 11.95 -0.48 -16.79
C LEU A 28 12.33 -1.25 -18.05
N ILE A 29 13.44 -1.99 -18.03
CA ILE A 29 13.82 -2.88 -19.13
C ILE A 29 12.71 -3.92 -19.34
N LEU A 30 12.26 -4.57 -18.27
CA LEU A 30 11.17 -5.54 -18.35
C LEU A 30 9.86 -4.89 -18.81
N ALA A 31 9.54 -3.67 -18.40
CA ALA A 31 8.32 -2.98 -18.78
C ALA A 31 8.18 -2.78 -20.30
N VAL A 32 9.32 -2.53 -20.96
CA VAL A 32 9.41 -2.32 -22.41
C VAL A 32 9.48 -3.65 -23.16
N LEU A 33 10.23 -4.64 -22.66
CA LEU A 33 10.42 -5.93 -23.34
C LEU A 33 9.21 -6.87 -23.17
N PHE A 34 8.56 -6.84 -22.01
CA PHE A 34 7.44 -7.70 -21.70
C PHE A 34 6.17 -7.18 -22.39
N LYS A 35 5.64 -7.96 -23.33
CA LYS A 35 4.43 -7.59 -24.10
C LYS A 35 3.11 -7.90 -23.40
N GLY A 36 3.14 -8.66 -22.30
CA GLY A 36 1.93 -9.01 -21.53
C GLY A 36 1.47 -7.90 -20.59
N THR A 37 0.36 -8.15 -19.91
CA THR A 37 -0.28 -7.24 -18.95
C THR A 37 -0.04 -7.62 -17.49
N GLY A 38 0.82 -8.61 -17.23
CA GLY A 38 1.17 -9.12 -15.91
C GLY A 38 0.06 -10.00 -15.32
N ASP A 39 -1.17 -9.52 -15.41
CA ASP A 39 -2.42 -10.21 -15.14
C ASP A 39 -3.38 -10.03 -16.33
N ASP A 40 -4.33 -10.94 -16.51
CA ASP A 40 -5.22 -10.92 -17.67
C ASP A 40 -6.44 -10.00 -17.43
N GLY A 41 -7.11 -10.16 -16.29
CA GLY A 41 -8.44 -9.59 -16.05
C GLY A 41 -8.40 -8.17 -15.50
N ASP A 42 -8.05 -8.03 -14.23
CA ASP A 42 -8.16 -6.76 -13.51
C ASP A 42 -7.17 -5.73 -14.05
N SER A 43 -5.99 -6.17 -14.48
CA SER A 43 -4.99 -5.27 -15.07
C SER A 43 -5.47 -4.57 -16.33
N LEU A 44 -6.05 -5.32 -17.26
CA LEU A 44 -6.56 -4.74 -18.49
C LEU A 44 -7.76 -3.84 -18.20
N LEU A 45 -8.63 -4.26 -17.28
CA LEU A 45 -9.80 -3.51 -16.86
C LEU A 45 -9.39 -2.15 -16.30
N HIS A 46 -8.51 -2.10 -15.29
CA HIS A 46 -8.02 -0.86 -14.70
C HIS A 46 -7.38 0.07 -15.73
N TYR A 47 -6.59 -0.49 -16.65
CA TYR A 47 -6.02 0.27 -17.75
C TYR A 47 -7.09 0.90 -18.63
N LEU A 48 -8.11 0.14 -19.04
CA LEU A 48 -9.17 0.65 -19.92
C LEU A 48 -10.01 1.73 -19.23
N TYR A 49 -10.35 1.58 -17.94
CA TYR A 49 -11.02 2.63 -17.17
C TYR A 49 -10.16 3.91 -17.13
N ALA A 50 -8.87 3.80 -16.79
CA ALA A 50 -7.96 4.93 -16.76
C ALA A 50 -7.75 5.58 -18.14
N LYS A 51 -7.66 4.78 -19.20
CA LYS A 51 -7.43 5.24 -20.58
C LYS A 51 -8.55 6.14 -21.06
N TRP A 52 -9.79 5.76 -20.77
CA TRP A 52 -10.99 6.42 -21.28
C TRP A 52 -11.65 7.39 -20.31
N ALA A 53 -11.14 7.54 -19.08
CA ALA A 53 -11.76 8.37 -18.05
C ALA A 53 -11.89 9.86 -18.41
N TYR A 54 -11.01 10.40 -19.26
CA TYR A 54 -11.18 11.76 -19.78
C TYR A 54 -12.34 11.90 -20.76
N THR A 55 -12.63 10.85 -21.54
CA THR A 55 -13.72 10.82 -22.52
C THR A 55 -15.06 10.55 -21.85
N ASP A 56 -15.07 9.64 -20.88
CA ASP A 56 -16.23 9.33 -20.05
C ASP A 56 -15.87 9.50 -18.56
N PRO A 57 -16.17 10.67 -17.97
CA PRO A 57 -15.86 10.96 -16.57
C PRO A 57 -16.51 10.01 -15.56
N SER A 58 -17.55 9.26 -15.94
CA SER A 58 -18.17 8.28 -15.03
C SER A 58 -17.19 7.15 -14.65
N LEU A 59 -16.21 6.88 -15.51
CA LEU A 59 -15.18 5.87 -15.30
C LEU A 59 -14.25 6.20 -14.12
N PHE A 60 -14.06 7.47 -13.77
CA PHE A 60 -13.33 7.88 -12.56
C PHE A 60 -13.99 7.37 -11.27
N PHE A 61 -15.28 7.04 -11.31
CA PHE A 61 -16.05 6.64 -10.14
C PHE A 61 -16.38 5.14 -10.13
N ASN A 62 -15.81 4.36 -11.05
CA ASN A 62 -16.03 2.93 -11.07
C ASN A 62 -15.48 2.23 -9.82
N HIS A 63 -16.37 1.54 -9.09
CA HIS A 63 -16.03 0.91 -7.80
C HIS A 63 -15.08 -0.28 -7.93
N TRP A 64 -15.19 -1.06 -9.01
CA TRP A 64 -14.30 -2.20 -9.24
C TRP A 64 -12.90 -1.71 -9.57
N ALA A 65 -12.79 -0.74 -10.49
CA ALA A 65 -11.51 -0.22 -10.96
C ALA A 65 -10.76 0.68 -9.98
N LYS A 66 -11.39 0.98 -8.83
CA LYS A 66 -10.86 1.78 -7.72
C LYS A 66 -10.67 3.26 -8.13
N PRO A 67 -11.59 4.16 -7.74
CA PRO A 67 -11.63 5.55 -8.20
C PRO A 67 -10.31 6.31 -8.09
N LEU A 68 -9.60 6.16 -6.97
CA LEU A 68 -8.34 6.86 -6.74
C LEU A 68 -7.21 6.31 -7.59
N PHE A 69 -7.21 4.98 -7.83
CA PHE A 69 -6.27 4.38 -8.77
C PHE A 69 -6.53 4.89 -10.18
N VAL A 70 -7.78 4.85 -10.65
CA VAL A 70 -8.15 5.37 -11.99
C VAL A 70 -7.69 6.82 -12.14
N LEU A 71 -7.99 7.68 -11.17
CA LEU A 71 -7.58 9.08 -11.18
C LEU A 71 -6.05 9.23 -11.33
N ALA A 72 -5.28 8.52 -10.51
CA ALA A 72 -3.82 8.62 -10.51
C ALA A 72 -3.17 7.99 -11.77
N ALA A 73 -3.74 6.89 -12.26
CA ALA A 73 -3.23 6.14 -13.41
C ALA A 73 -3.61 6.77 -14.76
N THR A 74 -4.66 7.59 -14.81
CA THR A 74 -5.18 8.23 -16.04
C THR A 74 -4.11 8.91 -16.88
N PRO A 75 -3.25 9.83 -16.36
CA PRO A 75 -2.22 10.46 -17.19
C PRO A 75 -1.22 9.46 -17.79
N TRP A 76 -0.92 8.40 -17.06
CA TRP A 76 0.05 7.37 -17.49
C TRP A 76 -0.53 6.42 -18.52
N SER A 77 -1.82 6.06 -18.38
CA SER A 77 -2.55 5.21 -19.32
C SER A 77 -2.55 5.77 -20.74
N GLN A 78 -2.33 7.08 -20.91
CA GLN A 78 -2.30 7.69 -22.23
C GLN A 78 -1.15 7.20 -23.10
N PHE A 79 -0.05 6.74 -22.49
CA PHE A 79 1.10 6.11 -23.14
C PHE A 79 0.92 4.60 -23.34
N GLY A 80 -0.33 4.14 -23.40
CA GLY A 80 -0.67 2.73 -23.50
C GLY A 80 -0.39 1.98 -22.20
N PHE A 81 -0.42 0.65 -22.28
CA PHE A 81 -0.22 -0.19 -21.10
C PHE A 81 1.20 -0.09 -20.52
N VAL A 82 2.20 0.24 -21.34
CA VAL A 82 3.56 0.53 -20.86
C VAL A 82 3.57 1.70 -19.88
N GLY A 83 2.74 2.72 -20.10
CA GLY A 83 2.58 3.81 -19.15
C GLY A 83 2.06 3.36 -17.79
N ILE A 84 1.13 2.40 -17.75
CA ILE A 84 0.65 1.79 -16.50
C ILE A 84 1.75 1.02 -15.78
N LYS A 85 2.56 0.25 -16.51
CA LYS A 85 3.73 -0.43 -15.92
C LYS A 85 4.69 0.59 -15.29
N ILE A 86 5.00 1.67 -16.02
CA ILE A 86 5.86 2.75 -15.50
C ILE A 86 5.25 3.38 -14.23
N PHE A 87 3.94 3.64 -14.22
CA PHE A 87 3.23 4.13 -13.02
C PHE A 87 3.41 3.19 -11.83
N ASN A 88 3.21 1.89 -12.01
CA ASN A 88 3.38 0.91 -10.94
C ASN A 88 4.84 0.78 -10.48
N ILE A 89 5.81 0.87 -11.39
CA ILE A 89 7.24 0.92 -11.06
C ILE A 89 7.57 2.15 -10.20
N VAL A 90 7.06 3.33 -10.56
CA VAL A 90 7.25 4.56 -9.77
C VAL A 90 6.68 4.38 -8.36
N ASN A 91 5.49 3.79 -8.23
CA ASN A 91 4.88 3.51 -6.93
C ASN A 91 5.69 2.50 -6.09
N ILE A 92 6.26 1.47 -6.71
CA ILE A 92 7.16 0.52 -6.03
C ILE A 92 8.40 1.26 -5.49
N LEU A 93 9.04 2.09 -6.30
CA LEU A 93 10.24 2.84 -5.90
C LEU A 93 9.96 3.83 -4.77
N LEU A 94 8.79 4.49 -4.80
CA LEU A 94 8.33 5.37 -3.74
C LEU A 94 8.01 4.58 -2.45
N ALA A 95 7.36 3.42 -2.56
CA ALA A 95 7.10 2.55 -1.41
C ALA A 95 8.42 2.08 -0.76
N GLN A 96 9.39 1.65 -1.55
CA GLN A 96 10.74 1.31 -1.09
C GLN A 96 11.38 2.47 -0.31
N TYR A 97 11.24 3.69 -0.82
CA TYR A 97 11.78 4.88 -0.18
C TYR A 97 11.12 5.14 1.17
N PHE A 98 9.78 5.16 1.23
CA PHE A 98 9.08 5.49 2.48
C PHE A 98 9.30 4.43 3.57
N ILE A 99 9.30 3.14 3.19
CA ILE A 99 9.63 2.06 4.13
C ILE A 99 11.05 2.24 4.68
N TYR A 100 12.03 2.51 3.80
CA TYR A 100 13.39 2.82 4.22
C TYR A 100 13.43 4.00 5.22
N ARG A 101 12.71 5.10 4.92
CA ARG A 101 12.67 6.28 5.79
C ARG A 101 12.03 5.99 7.15
N VAL A 102 11.03 5.11 7.21
CA VAL A 102 10.44 4.64 8.46
C VAL A 102 11.46 3.83 9.26
N CYS A 103 12.11 2.84 8.64
CA CYS A 103 13.15 2.03 9.31
C CYS A 103 14.33 2.88 9.78
N LEU A 104 14.76 3.86 8.99
CA LEU A 104 15.83 4.78 9.35
C LEU A 104 15.45 5.61 10.58
N ALA A 105 14.23 6.15 10.62
CA ALA A 105 13.78 6.96 11.74
C ALA A 105 13.46 6.15 13.01
N TRP A 106 13.42 4.84 12.88
CA TRP A 106 13.30 3.87 13.96
C TRP A 106 14.66 3.28 14.38
N ASP A 107 15.76 3.86 13.89
CA ASP A 107 17.13 3.48 14.25
C ASP A 107 17.41 1.97 14.06
N TYR A 108 16.79 1.34 13.05
CA TYR A 108 17.15 -0.03 12.68
C TYR A 108 18.60 -0.05 12.20
N LYS A 109 19.36 -1.08 12.63
CA LYS A 109 20.79 -1.22 12.32
C LYS A 109 21.06 -1.21 10.80
N PHE A 110 20.16 -1.79 10.01
CA PHE A 110 20.28 -1.90 8.56
C PHE A 110 18.94 -1.54 7.88
N PRO A 111 18.58 -0.25 7.79
CA PRO A 111 17.25 0.15 7.33
C PRO A 111 17.04 -0.07 5.84
N TRP A 112 18.14 -0.13 5.05
CA TRP A 112 18.10 -0.49 3.63
C TRP A 112 17.65 -1.93 3.35
N LEU A 113 17.75 -2.84 4.35
CA LEU A 113 17.29 -4.23 4.18
C LEU A 113 15.78 -4.30 3.91
N ALA A 114 14.99 -3.37 4.44
CA ALA A 114 13.56 -3.35 4.21
C ALA A 114 13.22 -3.17 2.71
N SER A 115 13.98 -2.33 2.01
CA SER A 115 13.84 -2.15 0.56
C SER A 115 14.40 -3.34 -0.23
N LEU A 116 15.49 -3.96 0.25
CA LEU A 116 16.01 -5.19 -0.35
C LEU A 116 14.99 -6.33 -0.27
N PHE A 117 14.36 -6.54 0.90
CA PHE A 117 13.35 -7.57 1.08
C PHE A 117 12.18 -7.40 0.12
N LEU A 118 11.74 -6.16 -0.13
CA LEU A 118 10.68 -5.91 -1.10
C LEU A 118 11.05 -6.41 -2.51
N ILE A 119 12.31 -6.24 -2.95
CA ILE A 119 12.80 -6.71 -4.26
C ILE A 119 12.90 -8.23 -4.33
N LEU A 120 13.21 -8.86 -3.20
CA LEU A 120 13.31 -10.31 -3.11
C LEU A 120 11.95 -11.01 -3.11
N CYS A 121 10.83 -10.26 -2.96
CA CYS A 121 9.49 -10.81 -3.14
C CYS A 121 9.24 -11.18 -4.61
N PRO A 122 8.96 -12.47 -4.94
CA PRO A 122 8.72 -12.90 -6.32
C PRO A 122 7.60 -12.12 -7.02
N MET A 123 6.54 -11.79 -6.29
CA MET A 123 5.39 -11.07 -6.84
C MET A 123 5.67 -9.60 -7.17
N LEU A 124 6.82 -9.03 -6.75
CA LEU A 124 7.14 -7.64 -7.08
C LEU A 124 7.22 -7.41 -8.59
N ILE A 125 7.80 -8.36 -9.34
CA ILE A 125 7.87 -8.26 -10.80
C ILE A 125 6.47 -8.38 -11.41
N TYR A 126 5.66 -9.31 -10.92
CA TYR A 126 4.27 -9.48 -11.37
C TYR A 126 3.46 -8.18 -11.18
N PHE A 127 3.48 -7.59 -9.99
CA PHE A 127 2.78 -6.35 -9.71
C PHE A 127 3.36 -5.14 -10.45
N GLY A 128 4.68 -5.07 -10.60
CA GLY A 128 5.35 -3.98 -11.32
C GLY A 128 5.04 -3.96 -12.82
N LEU A 129 4.76 -5.12 -13.41
CA LEU A 129 4.45 -5.26 -14.84
C LEU A 129 2.95 -5.38 -15.12
N SER A 130 2.11 -5.20 -14.11
CA SER A 130 0.66 -5.30 -14.23
C SER A 130 -0.05 -3.95 -14.08
N GLY A 131 -1.36 -3.95 -14.34
CA GLY A 131 -2.28 -2.83 -14.09
C GLY A 131 -3.01 -2.96 -12.76
N LEU A 132 -2.51 -3.78 -11.84
CA LEU A 132 -3.12 -3.97 -10.54
C LEU A 132 -2.82 -2.80 -9.59
N THR A 133 -3.59 -2.73 -8.51
CA THR A 133 -3.67 -1.57 -7.60
C THR A 133 -2.72 -1.65 -6.41
N GLU A 134 -2.13 -2.82 -6.15
CA GLU A 134 -1.27 -3.13 -5.01
C GLU A 134 -0.05 -2.20 -4.94
N PRO A 135 0.70 -1.92 -6.03
CA PRO A 135 1.82 -0.98 -5.98
C PRO A 135 1.41 0.42 -5.49
N PHE A 136 0.31 0.94 -6.04
CA PHE A 136 -0.22 2.25 -5.68
C PHE A 136 -0.72 2.27 -4.23
N PHE A 137 -1.44 1.24 -3.80
CA PHE A 137 -1.89 1.07 -2.42
C PHE A 137 -0.69 1.02 -1.45
N ALA A 138 0.33 0.21 -1.74
CA ALA A 138 1.53 0.09 -0.93
C ALA A 138 2.31 1.41 -0.83
N CYS A 139 2.37 2.17 -1.92
CA CYS A 139 2.95 3.51 -1.96
C CYS A 139 2.23 4.49 -1.01
N LEU A 140 0.89 4.60 -1.14
CA LEU A 140 0.09 5.47 -0.28
C LEU A 140 0.16 5.04 1.19
N PHE A 141 0.11 3.74 1.45
CA PHE A 141 0.15 3.21 2.80
C PHE A 141 1.51 3.44 3.48
N SER A 142 2.61 3.14 2.79
CA SER A 142 3.96 3.42 3.31
C SER A 142 4.24 4.91 3.51
N LEU A 143 3.71 5.79 2.64
CA LEU A 143 3.71 7.24 2.87
C LEU A 143 2.90 7.61 4.13
N GLY A 144 1.74 6.99 4.35
CA GLY A 144 0.94 7.17 5.56
C GLY A 144 1.71 6.80 6.84
N LEU A 145 2.39 5.65 6.84
CA LEU A 145 3.28 5.23 7.93
C LEU A 145 4.40 6.24 8.16
N PHE A 146 5.04 6.72 7.09
CA PHE A 146 6.08 7.75 7.18
C PHE A 146 5.55 9.07 7.77
N LEU A 147 4.34 9.50 7.39
CA LEU A 147 3.72 10.70 7.96
C LEU A 147 3.36 10.54 9.44
N PHE A 148 2.84 9.38 9.85
CA PHE A 148 2.61 9.08 11.27
C PHE A 148 3.90 9.05 12.06
N GLN A 149 4.96 8.44 11.51
CA GLN A 149 6.30 8.45 12.09
C GLN A 149 6.79 9.90 12.30
N LYS A 150 6.50 10.81 11.36
CA LYS A 150 6.81 12.25 11.46
C LYS A 150 5.82 13.05 12.30
N GLU A 151 4.90 12.40 13.01
CA GLU A 151 3.85 13.02 13.82
C GLU A 151 2.92 13.97 13.03
N LYS A 152 2.90 13.86 11.69
CA LYS A 152 1.99 14.61 10.82
C LYS A 152 0.61 13.94 10.78
N PHE A 153 -0.03 13.82 11.96
CA PHE A 153 -1.27 13.06 12.15
C PHE A 153 -2.37 13.47 11.18
N LEU A 154 -2.62 14.77 10.99
CA LEU A 154 -3.65 15.25 10.06
C LEU A 154 -3.44 14.73 8.64
N SER A 155 -2.23 14.96 8.09
CA SER A 155 -1.90 14.54 6.72
C SER A 155 -1.95 13.02 6.56
N ALA A 156 -1.44 12.29 7.56
CA ALA A 156 -1.48 10.83 7.57
C ALA A 156 -2.91 10.30 7.57
N THR A 157 -3.77 10.82 8.46
CA THR A 157 -5.16 10.38 8.59
C THR A 157 -5.99 10.71 7.34
N ILE A 158 -5.81 11.90 6.75
CA ILE A 158 -6.45 12.24 5.48
C ILE A 158 -5.99 11.27 4.40
N LEU A 159 -4.69 11.02 4.25
CA LEU A 159 -4.17 10.07 3.26
C LEU A 159 -4.74 8.66 3.45
N ILE A 160 -4.78 8.15 4.68
CA ILE A 160 -5.35 6.83 5.00
C ILE A 160 -6.84 6.75 4.66
N SER A 161 -7.60 7.84 4.84
CA SER A 161 -9.02 7.88 4.50
C SER A 161 -9.32 7.61 3.01
N PHE A 162 -8.33 7.80 2.16
CA PHE A 162 -8.43 7.59 0.71
C PHE A 162 -8.05 6.16 0.27
N LEU A 163 -7.43 5.36 1.13
CA LEU A 163 -7.00 4.00 0.78
C LEU A 163 -8.12 3.08 0.26
N PRO A 164 -9.36 3.09 0.80
CA PRO A 164 -10.45 2.28 0.25
C PRO A 164 -10.72 2.51 -1.25
N PHE A 165 -10.44 3.73 -1.73
CA PHE A 165 -10.63 4.11 -3.12
C PHE A 165 -9.44 3.76 -4.01
N ALA A 166 -8.29 3.43 -3.43
CA ALA A 166 -7.17 2.78 -4.14
C ALA A 166 -7.34 1.25 -4.15
N ARG A 167 -7.85 0.68 -3.05
CA ARG A 167 -8.09 -0.75 -2.89
C ARG A 167 -9.02 -1.05 -1.70
N SER A 168 -9.84 -2.09 -1.81
CA SER A 168 -10.89 -2.41 -0.81
C SER A 168 -10.34 -2.70 0.59
N GLU A 169 -9.15 -3.29 0.69
CA GLU A 169 -8.44 -3.60 1.94
C GLU A 169 -8.09 -2.33 2.75
N GLY A 170 -8.12 -1.16 2.11
CA GLY A 170 -8.02 0.12 2.78
C GLY A 170 -9.08 0.34 3.87
N LEU A 171 -10.22 -0.34 3.81
CA LEU A 171 -11.22 -0.31 4.88
C LEU A 171 -10.69 -0.92 6.18
N ILE A 172 -9.94 -2.03 6.09
CA ILE A 172 -9.28 -2.65 7.24
C ILE A 172 -8.23 -1.69 7.81
N ILE A 173 -7.46 -1.03 6.94
CA ILE A 173 -6.45 -0.05 7.36
C ILE A 173 -7.08 1.15 8.07
N ILE A 174 -8.26 1.63 7.63
CA ILE A 174 -8.99 2.69 8.34
C ILE A 174 -9.36 2.25 9.77
N ILE A 175 -9.85 1.01 9.95
CA ILE A 175 -10.21 0.48 11.27
C ILE A 175 -8.98 0.42 12.18
N LEU A 176 -7.86 -0.10 11.66
CA LEU A 176 -6.59 -0.17 12.39
C LEU A 176 -6.07 1.23 12.75
N CYS A 177 -6.20 2.19 11.84
CA CYS A 177 -5.81 3.58 12.07
C CYS A 177 -6.69 4.25 13.12
N ALA A 178 -8.00 3.99 13.12
CA ALA A 178 -8.90 4.47 14.16
C ALA A 178 -8.50 3.89 15.54
N ALA A 179 -8.25 2.58 15.61
CA ALA A 179 -7.78 1.91 16.83
C ALA A 179 -6.46 2.49 17.33
N TYR A 180 -5.50 2.74 16.42
CA TYR A 180 -4.24 3.42 16.73
C TYR A 180 -4.46 4.81 17.32
N LEU A 181 -5.25 5.67 16.67
CA LEU A 181 -5.53 7.04 17.13
C LEU A 181 -6.24 7.07 18.49
N LEU A 182 -7.17 6.13 18.72
CA LEU A 182 -7.83 5.94 20.02
C LEU A 182 -6.83 5.54 21.10
N TRP A 183 -5.92 4.62 20.79
CA TRP A 183 -4.88 4.13 21.71
C TRP A 183 -3.94 5.25 22.17
N ILE A 184 -3.48 6.08 21.24
CA ILE A 184 -2.61 7.23 21.53
C ILE A 184 -3.36 8.49 21.98
N LYS A 185 -4.68 8.39 22.20
CA LYS A 185 -5.58 9.49 22.63
C LYS A 185 -5.61 10.71 21.71
N LYS A 186 -5.40 10.51 20.41
CA LYS A 186 -5.42 11.57 19.37
C LYS A 186 -6.80 11.67 18.72
N TYR A 187 -7.83 11.84 19.54
CA TYR A 187 -9.25 11.78 19.15
C TYR A 187 -9.66 12.84 18.11
N SER A 188 -9.03 14.01 18.15
CA SER A 188 -9.30 15.12 17.22
C SER A 188 -9.06 14.74 15.75
N PHE A 189 -8.26 13.70 15.48
CA PHE A 189 -7.96 13.25 14.13
C PHE A 189 -8.97 12.23 13.59
N LEU A 190 -9.75 11.56 14.45
CA LEU A 190 -10.69 10.51 14.04
C LEU A 190 -11.70 10.96 12.96
N PRO A 191 -12.32 12.16 13.04
CA PRO A 191 -13.26 12.60 12.00
C PRO A 191 -12.62 12.69 10.61
N TRP A 192 -11.31 12.94 10.54
CA TRP A 192 -10.60 13.07 9.28
C TRP A 192 -10.44 11.74 8.54
N LEU A 193 -10.68 10.59 9.18
CA LEU A 193 -10.77 9.29 8.51
C LEU A 193 -11.97 9.18 7.56
N LEU A 194 -12.93 10.09 7.65
CA LEU A 194 -14.08 10.16 6.76
C LEU A 194 -13.82 11.03 5.52
N THR A 195 -12.70 11.76 5.46
CA THR A 195 -12.42 12.76 4.41
C THR A 195 -12.53 12.16 3.01
N GLY A 196 -11.89 11.03 2.75
CA GLY A 196 -11.96 10.34 1.45
C GLY A 196 -13.38 9.95 1.07
N HIS A 197 -14.17 9.42 2.03
CA HIS A 197 -15.57 9.05 1.79
C HIS A 197 -16.46 10.24 1.52
N VAL A 198 -16.25 11.35 2.22
CA VAL A 198 -16.99 12.60 1.97
C VAL A 198 -16.66 13.14 0.59
N ILE A 199 -15.38 13.21 0.22
CA ILE A 199 -14.94 13.74 -1.08
C ILE A 199 -15.46 12.88 -2.23
N TYR A 200 -15.27 11.56 -2.19
CA TYR A 200 -15.76 10.67 -3.24
C TYR A 200 -17.29 10.51 -3.22
N GLY A 201 -17.93 10.61 -2.06
CA GLY A 201 -19.38 10.66 -1.94
C GLY A 201 -19.96 11.82 -2.74
N PHE A 202 -19.46 13.03 -2.51
CA PHE A 202 -19.89 14.22 -3.27
C PHE A 202 -19.48 14.18 -4.75
N ALA A 203 -18.25 13.77 -5.05
CA ALA A 203 -17.76 13.76 -6.43
C ALA A 203 -18.49 12.72 -7.30
N GLY A 204 -18.83 11.56 -6.74
CA GLY A 204 -19.46 10.45 -7.45
C GLY A 204 -20.98 10.48 -7.50
N MET A 205 -21.67 11.19 -6.58
CA MET A 205 -23.14 11.12 -6.46
C MET A 205 -23.88 11.41 -7.78
N ARG A 206 -23.36 12.31 -8.61
CA ARG A 206 -23.96 12.67 -9.91
C ARG A 206 -24.04 11.47 -10.88
N PHE A 207 -23.13 10.51 -10.76
CA PHE A 207 -23.08 9.31 -11.60
C PHE A 207 -23.89 8.14 -11.01
N TYR A 208 -24.37 8.28 -9.77
CA TYR A 208 -25.09 7.26 -9.02
C TYR A 208 -26.47 7.74 -8.56
N ASN A 209 -27.21 8.45 -9.43
CA ASN A 209 -28.58 8.92 -9.14
C ASN A 209 -28.69 9.78 -7.86
N ASN A 210 -27.70 10.65 -7.63
CA ASN A 210 -27.58 11.49 -6.43
C ASN A 210 -27.43 10.71 -5.11
N ASP A 211 -26.98 9.46 -5.16
CA ASP A 211 -26.63 8.68 -3.98
C ASP A 211 -25.26 9.12 -3.43
N PHE A 212 -25.25 9.89 -2.34
CA PHE A 212 -24.02 10.28 -1.64
C PHE A 212 -23.30 9.07 -1.02
N LEU A 213 -24.06 8.05 -0.60
CA LEU A 213 -23.53 6.83 0.03
C LEU A 213 -23.26 5.73 -1.01
N TRP A 214 -23.14 6.09 -2.28
CA TRP A 214 -22.80 5.16 -3.36
C TRP A 214 -21.59 4.26 -3.07
N PRO A 215 -20.52 4.68 -2.36
CA PRO A 215 -19.39 3.79 -2.06
C PRO A 215 -19.80 2.57 -1.21
N PHE A 216 -20.89 2.69 -0.44
CA PHE A 216 -21.45 1.64 0.40
C PHE A 216 -22.62 0.91 -0.26
N ASN A 217 -23.49 1.65 -0.96
CA ASN A 217 -24.71 1.09 -1.56
C ASN A 217 -24.47 0.34 -2.87
N LYS A 218 -23.36 0.62 -3.56
CA LYS A 218 -23.04 0.09 -4.90
C LYS A 218 -21.77 -0.76 -4.90
N ILE A 219 -21.55 -1.54 -3.84
CA ILE A 219 -20.42 -2.47 -3.73
C ILE A 219 -20.54 -3.54 -4.83
N PRO A 220 -19.51 -3.74 -5.66
CA PRO A 220 -19.57 -4.62 -6.82
C PRO A 220 -19.34 -6.11 -6.46
N TYR A 221 -19.13 -6.42 -5.18
CA TYR A 221 -19.03 -7.78 -4.65
C TYR A 221 -20.38 -8.21 -4.07
N PRO A 222 -21.28 -8.81 -4.88
CA PRO A 222 -22.53 -9.33 -4.37
C PRO A 222 -22.26 -10.46 -3.37
N ILE A 223 -22.62 -10.23 -2.11
CA ILE A 223 -22.53 -11.20 -1.00
C ILE A 223 -23.17 -12.56 -1.35
N ASN A 224 -24.13 -12.55 -2.28
CA ASN A 224 -24.95 -13.71 -2.65
C ASN A 224 -24.55 -14.41 -3.97
N LYS A 225 -23.48 -13.99 -4.66
CA LYS A 225 -22.96 -14.73 -5.83
C LYS A 225 -21.56 -15.25 -5.53
N ALA A 226 -21.47 -16.57 -5.35
CA ALA A 226 -20.24 -17.32 -5.10
C ALA A 226 -19.32 -17.36 -6.34
N PHE A 227 -18.83 -16.20 -6.81
CA PHE A 227 -17.79 -16.17 -7.84
C PHE A 227 -16.45 -16.70 -7.31
N TYR A 228 -16.22 -16.58 -6.00
CA TYR A 228 -15.02 -17.04 -5.32
C TYR A 228 -15.36 -18.27 -4.45
N GLY A 229 -14.48 -19.28 -4.47
CA GLY A 229 -14.61 -20.49 -3.68
C GLY A 229 -14.43 -20.26 -2.18
N LYS A 230 -14.59 -21.33 -1.39
CA LYS A 230 -14.23 -21.34 0.04
C LYS A 230 -12.83 -21.94 0.19
N GLY A 231 -11.99 -21.32 1.00
CA GLY A 231 -10.66 -21.81 1.35
C GLY A 231 -10.59 -22.34 2.78
N GLU A 232 -9.55 -23.13 3.07
CA GLU A 232 -9.22 -23.55 4.44
C GLU A 232 -8.71 -22.39 5.30
N LEU A 233 -8.78 -22.52 6.62
CA LEU A 233 -8.35 -21.49 7.58
C LEU A 233 -6.90 -21.03 7.35
N PHE A 234 -6.01 -21.96 7.00
CA PHE A 234 -4.59 -21.70 6.79
C PHE A 234 -4.20 -21.50 5.32
N HIS A 235 -5.18 -21.34 4.42
CA HIS A 235 -4.94 -21.21 2.98
C HIS A 235 -3.92 -20.10 2.66
N PHE A 236 -4.06 -18.92 3.26
CA PHE A 236 -3.12 -17.81 3.03
C PHE A 236 -1.74 -18.04 3.63
N VAL A 237 -1.65 -18.75 4.76
CA VAL A 237 -0.38 -19.09 5.40
C VAL A 237 0.42 -20.06 4.52
N TYR A 238 -0.23 -21.09 3.99
CA TYR A 238 0.41 -22.06 3.09
C TYR A 238 0.84 -21.44 1.75
N ASN A 239 0.10 -20.44 1.27
CA ASN A 239 0.41 -19.77 0.00
C ASN A 239 1.34 -18.56 0.13
N MET A 240 1.69 -18.14 1.35
CA MET A 240 2.61 -17.02 1.57
C MET A 240 3.96 -17.13 0.83
N PRO A 241 4.59 -18.33 0.71
CA PRO A 241 5.83 -18.48 -0.06
C PRO A 241 5.70 -18.16 -1.55
N TYR A 242 4.51 -18.24 -2.15
CA TYR A 242 4.30 -17.79 -3.53
C TYR A 242 4.35 -16.27 -3.65
N VAL A 243 3.95 -15.56 -2.58
CA VAL A 243 3.90 -14.10 -2.55
C VAL A 243 5.26 -13.49 -2.21
N THR A 244 5.85 -13.95 -1.10
CA THR A 244 7.09 -13.38 -0.56
C THR A 244 8.34 -14.18 -0.90
N GLY A 245 8.20 -15.42 -1.38
CA GLY A 245 9.33 -16.34 -1.56
C GLY A 245 9.72 -17.04 -0.27
N ILE A 246 10.28 -18.25 -0.39
CA ILE A 246 10.56 -19.13 0.75
C ILE A 246 11.49 -18.52 1.79
N ILE A 247 12.50 -17.75 1.36
CA ILE A 247 13.48 -17.12 2.24
C ILE A 247 12.80 -16.04 3.11
N LEU A 248 12.00 -15.16 2.49
CA LEU A 248 11.31 -14.10 3.24
C LEU A 248 10.19 -14.66 4.10
N SER A 249 9.49 -15.71 3.65
CA SER A 249 8.51 -16.41 4.50
C SER A 249 9.17 -16.99 5.75
N ALA A 250 10.36 -17.59 5.64
CA ALA A 250 11.10 -18.08 6.79
C ALA A 250 11.54 -16.94 7.73
N LEU A 251 12.03 -15.82 7.17
CA LEU A 251 12.38 -14.64 7.96
C LEU A 251 11.16 -14.03 8.66
N LEU A 252 9.99 -14.03 8.01
CA LEU A 252 8.74 -13.59 8.60
C LEU A 252 8.37 -14.45 9.82
N LEU A 253 8.48 -15.78 9.73
CA LEU A 253 8.24 -16.68 10.86
C LEU A 253 9.20 -16.40 12.03
N VAL A 254 10.48 -16.16 11.73
CA VAL A 254 11.48 -15.77 12.74
C VAL A 254 11.10 -14.43 13.38
N GLY A 255 10.68 -13.45 12.58
CA GLY A 255 10.20 -12.15 13.07
C GLY A 255 8.99 -12.29 13.99
N CYS A 256 7.99 -13.08 13.60
CA CYS A 256 6.83 -13.40 14.42
C CYS A 256 7.24 -14.05 15.74
N PHE A 257 8.16 -15.02 15.73
CA PHE A 257 8.65 -15.67 16.96
C PHE A 257 9.27 -14.66 17.95
N PHE A 258 10.12 -13.75 17.46
CA PHE A 258 10.70 -12.70 18.30
C PHE A 258 9.64 -11.73 18.83
N LEU A 259 8.66 -11.39 18.01
CA LEU A 259 7.53 -10.56 18.40
C LEU A 259 6.72 -11.21 19.53
N PHE A 260 6.41 -12.51 19.40
CA PHE A 260 5.71 -13.28 20.43
C PHE A 260 6.47 -13.31 21.76
N ARG A 261 7.80 -13.48 21.70
CA ARG A 261 8.67 -13.43 22.90
C ARG A 261 8.59 -12.07 23.59
N ASP A 262 8.49 -10.99 22.82
CA ASP A 262 8.53 -9.61 23.30
C ASP A 262 7.11 -8.99 23.51
N VAL A 263 6.03 -9.79 23.54
CA VAL A 263 4.63 -9.33 23.70
C VAL A 263 4.40 -8.44 24.93
N LYS A 264 5.12 -8.68 26.03
CA LYS A 264 5.04 -7.82 27.23
C LYS A 264 5.48 -6.38 26.96
N LYS A 265 6.42 -6.17 26.04
CA LYS A 265 6.83 -4.82 25.59
C LYS A 265 5.73 -4.18 24.73
N LEU A 266 5.03 -4.97 23.91
CA LEU A 266 3.89 -4.50 23.10
C LEU A 266 2.72 -4.01 23.97
N LEU A 267 2.48 -4.65 25.11
CA LEU A 267 1.47 -4.22 26.09
C LEU A 267 1.85 -2.90 26.80
N GLN A 268 3.13 -2.57 26.89
CA GLN A 268 3.64 -1.29 27.39
C GLN A 268 3.71 -0.20 26.30
N SER A 269 3.25 -0.48 25.07
CA SER A 269 3.33 0.42 23.90
C SER A 269 2.62 1.77 24.07
N ARG A 270 1.75 1.94 25.06
CA ARG A 270 0.99 3.18 25.26
C ARG A 270 1.87 4.41 25.43
N ASN A 271 3.07 4.24 26.00
CA ASN A 271 4.04 5.32 26.20
C ASN A 271 5.04 5.47 25.04
N ASN A 272 4.97 4.60 24.02
CA ASN A 272 5.89 4.58 22.90
C ASN A 272 5.10 4.67 21.57
N SER A 273 5.02 5.88 21.02
CA SER A 273 4.31 6.17 19.77
C SER A 273 4.78 5.31 18.60
N ARG A 274 6.08 5.00 18.52
CA ARG A 274 6.65 4.07 17.53
C ARG A 274 6.08 2.66 17.70
N LEU A 275 6.15 2.11 18.91
CA LEU A 275 5.75 0.72 19.15
C LEU A 275 4.24 0.52 18.89
N SER A 276 3.43 1.51 19.26
CA SER A 276 2.00 1.50 18.94
C SER A 276 1.75 1.58 17.43
N LEU A 277 2.49 2.40 16.69
CA LEU A 277 2.35 2.50 15.22
C LEU A 277 2.67 1.16 14.55
N GLU A 278 3.76 0.52 14.97
CA GLU A 278 4.21 -0.79 14.49
C GLU A 278 3.17 -1.88 14.78
N VAL A 279 2.63 -1.94 16.00
CA VAL A 279 1.61 -2.93 16.38
C VAL A 279 0.32 -2.79 15.57
N PHE A 280 -0.24 -1.59 15.53
CA PHE A 280 -1.56 -1.42 14.93
C PHE A 280 -1.53 -1.43 13.41
N LEU A 281 -0.56 -0.74 12.79
CA LEU A 281 -0.57 -0.57 11.34
C LEU A 281 0.34 -1.55 10.60
N ILE A 282 1.42 -2.07 11.20
CA ILE A 282 2.27 -3.06 10.51
C ILE A 282 1.81 -4.48 10.85
N TYR A 283 1.71 -4.82 12.13
CA TYR A 283 1.33 -6.18 12.51
C TYR A 283 -0.17 -6.42 12.36
N GLY A 284 -1.01 -5.44 12.67
CA GLY A 284 -2.46 -5.55 12.50
C GLY A 284 -2.93 -5.66 11.05
N SER A 285 -2.08 -5.34 10.06
CA SER A 285 -2.44 -5.44 8.64
C SER A 285 -2.23 -6.83 8.02
N PHE A 286 -1.64 -7.78 8.76
CA PHE A 286 -1.45 -9.19 8.36
C PHE A 286 -2.39 -10.10 9.14
#